data_AF-A0A3E2YWQ4-F1
#
_entry.id   AF-A0A3E2YWQ4-F1
#
_cell.length_a   1.000
_cell.length_b   1.000
_cell.length_c   1.000
_cell.angle_alpha   90.00
_cell.angle_beta   90.00
_cell.angle_gamma   90.00
#
_symmetry.space_group_name_H-M   'P 1'
#
loop_
_entity.id
_entity.type
_entity.pdbx_description
1 polymer ?
#
loop_
_entity_poly.entity_id
_entity_poly.type
_entity_poly.pdbx_seq_one_letter_code
_entity_poly.pdbx_strand_id
1 'polypeptide(L)'
;MSSTATRTVRPAIPLGAEESGETLREIPLPPYVTGEDAQFAVRAVVVHAPRRWSGGTVCRNDASPHPCRLHRWGRRVLTLRGLRSAEIDALIERGDPTVTVRPPDRPGA
;
A
#
# COMPACT_ATOMS: atom_id res chain seq x y z
N MET A 1 -35.83 -53.57 13.05
CA MET A 1 -36.36 -52.23 12.75
C MET A 1 -35.38 -51.22 13.32
N SER A 2 -34.52 -50.65 12.48
CA SER A 2 -33.49 -49.69 12.92
C SER A 2 -33.63 -48.42 12.10
N SER A 3 -33.96 -47.33 12.80
CA SER A 3 -34.29 -46.03 12.22
C SER A 3 -33.05 -45.30 11.71
N THR A 4 -33.04 -44.94 10.43
CA THR A 4 -32.04 -44.04 9.84
C THR A 4 -32.47 -42.60 10.09
N ALA A 5 -31.70 -41.85 10.87
CA ALA A 5 -31.91 -40.41 11.05
C ALA A 5 -31.28 -39.64 9.88
N THR A 6 -32.10 -38.94 9.10
CA THR A 6 -31.65 -38.02 8.05
C THR A 6 -31.12 -36.72 8.68
N ARG A 7 -29.81 -36.49 8.58
CA ARG A 7 -29.17 -35.24 8.98
C ARG A 7 -29.31 -34.21 7.87
N THR A 8 -30.29 -33.31 8.01
CA THR A 8 -30.39 -32.14 7.13
C THR A 8 -29.35 -31.10 7.52
N VAL A 9 -28.35 -30.91 6.66
CA VAL A 9 -27.38 -29.81 6.77
C VAL A 9 -28.03 -28.56 6.18
N ARG A 10 -28.34 -27.58 7.03
CA ARG A 10 -28.73 -26.23 6.60
C ARG A 10 -27.50 -25.55 6.01
N PRO A 11 -27.54 -24.96 4.80
CA PRO A 11 -26.48 -24.06 4.37
C PRO A 11 -26.59 -22.81 5.25
N ALA A 12 -25.57 -22.56 6.07
CA ALA A 12 -25.38 -21.25 6.66
C ALA A 12 -24.92 -20.33 5.52
N ILE A 13 -25.84 -19.50 5.02
CA ILE A 13 -25.46 -18.31 4.25
C ILE A 13 -24.54 -17.51 5.17
N PRO A 14 -23.31 -17.16 4.76
CA PRO A 14 -22.54 -16.19 5.50
C PRO A 14 -23.23 -14.83 5.34
N LEU A 15 -24.15 -14.53 6.26
CA LEU A 15 -24.55 -13.18 6.57
C LEU A 15 -23.35 -12.51 7.23
N GLY A 16 -22.74 -11.55 6.53
CA GLY A 16 -21.68 -10.71 7.09
C GLY A 16 -20.33 -10.86 6.37
N ALA A 17 -20.31 -10.62 5.07
CA ALA A 17 -19.30 -9.68 4.59
C ALA A 17 -20.02 -8.34 4.53
N GLU A 18 -19.90 -7.56 5.61
CA GLU A 18 -20.13 -6.13 5.52
C GLU A 18 -19.38 -5.64 4.29
N GLU A 19 -20.10 -5.32 3.22
CA GLU A 19 -19.59 -4.55 2.09
C GLU A 19 -19.38 -3.10 2.54
N SER A 20 -18.77 -2.90 3.70
CA SER A 20 -18.24 -1.61 4.12
C SER A 20 -16.89 -1.44 3.44
N GLY A 21 -16.96 -1.39 2.12
CA GLY A 21 -15.82 -1.23 1.24
C GLY A 21 -16.23 -0.31 0.11
N GLU A 22 -16.75 0.88 0.43
CA GLU A 22 -16.61 2.04 -0.45
C GLU A 22 -15.20 1.93 -1.03
N THR A 23 -15.10 1.61 -2.32
CA THR A 23 -13.83 1.27 -2.96
C THR A 23 -13.03 2.56 -2.98
N LEU A 24 -12.27 2.78 -1.92
CA LEU A 24 -11.61 4.04 -1.65
C LEU A 24 -10.68 4.30 -2.85
N ARG A 25 -11.10 5.23 -3.71
CA ARG A 25 -10.47 5.46 -5.03
C ARG A 25 -8.99 5.77 -4.85
N GLU A 26 -8.15 5.54 -5.86
CA GLU A 26 -6.73 5.91 -5.78
C GLU A 26 -6.54 7.38 -5.38
N ILE A 27 -5.47 7.67 -4.63
CA ILE A 27 -5.13 9.05 -4.26
C ILE A 27 -4.68 9.78 -5.55
N PRO A 28 -5.30 10.92 -5.90
CA PRO A 28 -4.92 11.66 -7.09
C PRO A 28 -3.47 12.14 -6.99
N LEU A 29 -2.79 12.20 -8.14
CA LEU A 29 -1.48 12.82 -8.21
C LEU A 29 -1.62 14.33 -8.32
N PRO A 30 -0.73 15.11 -7.67
CA PRO A 30 -0.69 16.54 -7.90
C PRO A 30 -0.29 16.82 -9.37
N PRO A 31 -0.75 17.94 -9.96
CA PRO A 31 -0.42 18.28 -11.35
C PRO A 31 1.08 18.50 -11.56
N TYR A 32 1.80 18.88 -10.49
CA TYR A 32 3.26 19.01 -10.45
C TYR A 32 3.75 18.47 -9.10
N VAL A 33 4.86 17.73 -9.10
CA VAL A 33 5.45 17.20 -7.85
C VAL A 33 6.43 18.21 -7.28
N THR A 34 6.14 18.71 -6.09
CA THR A 34 7.01 19.62 -5.33
C THR A 34 8.03 18.86 -4.46
N GLY A 35 8.94 19.60 -3.82
CA GLY A 35 9.81 19.03 -2.80
C GLY A 35 9.05 18.53 -1.57
N GLU A 36 7.97 19.21 -1.19
CA GLU A 36 7.10 18.80 -0.08
C GLU A 36 6.33 17.51 -0.40
N ASP A 37 5.78 17.40 -1.61
CA ASP A 37 5.14 16.16 -2.07
C ASP A 37 6.11 14.97 -2.03
N ALA A 38 7.37 15.20 -2.39
CA ALA A 38 8.40 14.17 -2.32
C ALA A 38 8.66 13.72 -0.87
N GLN A 39 8.66 14.65 0.10
CA GLN A 39 8.80 14.31 1.52
C GLN A 39 7.62 13.47 2.02
N PHE A 40 6.40 13.83 1.66
CA PHE A 40 5.22 13.02 1.98
C PHE A 40 5.28 11.65 1.30
N ALA A 41 5.79 11.58 0.08
CA ALA A 41 5.95 10.34 -0.67
C ALA A 41 7.01 9.41 -0.05
N VAL A 42 8.13 9.94 0.45
CA VAL A 42 9.13 9.19 1.24
C VAL A 42 8.44 8.59 2.46
N ARG A 43 7.72 9.40 3.23
CA ARG A 43 7.00 8.92 4.41
C ARG A 43 5.99 7.84 4.03
N ALA A 44 5.25 8.02 2.93
CA ALA A 44 4.27 7.06 2.46
C ALA A 44 4.91 5.71 2.12
N VAL A 45 6.02 5.65 1.38
CA VAL A 45 6.65 4.36 1.04
C VAL A 45 7.32 3.69 2.23
N VAL A 46 7.94 4.48 3.11
CA VAL A 46 8.65 3.97 4.29
C VAL A 46 7.68 3.50 5.37
N VAL A 47 6.71 4.32 5.78
CA VAL A 47 5.77 3.95 6.85
C VAL A 47 4.87 2.79 6.42
N HIS A 48 4.44 2.79 5.15
CA HIS A 48 3.58 1.77 4.57
C HIS A 48 4.37 0.64 3.86
N ALA A 49 5.58 0.37 4.33
CA ALA A 49 6.41 -0.73 3.85
C ALA A 49 5.71 -2.10 4.00
N PRO A 50 6.06 -3.09 3.16
CA PRO A 50 5.51 -4.44 3.28
C PRO A 50 5.92 -5.10 4.60
N ARG A 51 5.01 -5.85 5.21
CA ARG A 51 5.25 -6.76 6.33
C ARG A 51 4.68 -8.14 5.99
N ARG A 52 5.44 -9.20 6.30
CA ARG A 52 4.94 -10.58 6.19
C ARG A 52 3.93 -10.87 7.30
N TRP A 53 2.84 -11.54 6.95
CA TRP A 53 1.80 -12.00 7.86
C TRP A 53 1.32 -13.39 7.44
N SER A 54 0.64 -14.12 8.32
CA SER A 54 0.05 -15.41 7.97
C SER A 54 -0.97 -15.23 6.84
N GLY A 55 -0.62 -15.73 5.64
CA GLY A 55 -1.47 -15.62 4.45
C GLY A 55 -1.11 -14.52 3.46
N GLY A 56 -0.02 -13.75 3.65
CA GLY A 56 0.46 -12.84 2.61
C GLY A 56 1.34 -11.69 3.08
N THR A 57 1.44 -10.66 2.22
CA THR A 57 2.15 -9.42 2.52
C THR A 57 1.13 -8.30 2.74
N VAL A 58 1.21 -7.65 3.90
CA VAL A 58 0.32 -6.56 4.30
C VAL A 58 1.10 -5.27 4.50
N CYS A 59 0.43 -4.14 4.38
CA CYS A 59 0.97 -2.84 4.76
C CYS A 59 1.28 -2.86 6.27
N ARG A 60 2.50 -2.49 6.66
CA ARG A 60 2.90 -2.46 8.06
C ARG A 60 2.02 -1.55 8.91
N ASN A 61 1.61 -0.40 8.37
CA ASN A 61 0.84 0.61 9.09
C ASN A 61 -0.68 0.35 9.04
N ASP A 62 -1.21 0.07 7.85
CA ASP A 62 -2.67 0.01 7.65
C ASP A 62 -3.25 -1.39 7.82
N ALA A 63 -2.41 -2.42 7.89
CA ALA A 63 -2.78 -3.84 7.85
C ALA A 63 -3.60 -4.28 6.60
N SER A 64 -3.79 -3.40 5.62
CA SER A 64 -4.40 -3.70 4.32
C SER A 64 -3.46 -4.51 3.41
N PRO A 65 -3.98 -5.19 2.36
CA PRO A 65 -3.13 -5.86 1.38
C PRO A 65 -2.07 -4.92 0.80
N HIS A 66 -0.81 -5.37 0.78
CA HIS A 66 0.28 -4.57 0.24
C HIS A 66 0.43 -4.80 -1.28
N PRO A 67 0.66 -3.73 -2.08
CA PRO A 67 0.85 -2.34 -1.66
C PRO A 67 -0.48 -1.67 -1.31
N CYS A 68 -0.55 -0.89 -0.23
CA CYS A 68 -1.74 -0.08 0.09
C CYS A 68 -1.79 1.21 -0.76
N ARG A 69 -2.91 1.95 -0.69
CA ARG A 69 -3.11 3.19 -1.45
C ARG A 69 -2.01 4.23 -1.25
N LEU A 70 -1.62 4.49 0.01
CA LEU A 70 -0.56 5.45 0.31
C LEU A 70 0.80 4.99 -0.23
N HIS A 71 1.11 3.69 -0.11
CA HIS A 71 2.34 3.14 -0.69
C HIS A 71 2.37 3.31 -2.21
N ARG A 72 1.26 2.99 -2.91
CA ARG A 72 1.14 3.16 -4.37
C ARG A 72 1.29 4.62 -4.79
N TRP A 73 0.63 5.54 -4.08
CA TRP A 73 0.76 6.97 -4.30
C TRP A 73 2.20 7.45 -4.13
N GLY A 74 2.85 7.07 -3.02
CA GLY A 74 4.24 7.47 -2.73
C GLY A 74 5.21 7.02 -3.82
N ARG A 75 5.11 5.76 -4.28
CA ARG A 75 5.94 5.28 -5.40
C ARG A 75 5.73 6.11 -6.66
N ARG A 76 4.48 6.41 -7.04
CA ARG A 76 4.18 7.22 -8.23
C ARG A 76 4.74 8.64 -8.13
N VAL A 77 4.61 9.31 -6.98
CA VAL A 77 5.15 10.65 -6.75
C VAL A 77 6.68 10.65 -6.82
N LEU A 78 7.36 9.68 -6.20
CA LEU A 78 8.82 9.58 -6.25
C LEU A 78 9.33 9.26 -7.67
N THR A 79 8.62 8.41 -8.42
CA THR A 79 8.94 8.17 -9.83
C THR A 79 8.78 9.45 -10.67
N LEU A 80 7.71 10.21 -10.48
CA LEU A 80 7.54 11.52 -11.14
C LEU A 80 8.60 12.54 -10.71
N ARG A 81 9.14 12.42 -9.49
CA ARG A 81 10.26 13.22 -9.00
C ARG A 81 11.60 12.87 -9.67
N GLY A 82 11.66 11.74 -10.38
CA GLY A 82 12.81 11.25 -11.13
C GLY A 82 13.55 10.08 -10.48
N LEU A 83 13.01 9.48 -9.41
CA LEU A 83 13.66 8.36 -8.73
C LEU A 83 13.41 7.06 -9.46
N ARG A 84 14.46 6.25 -9.57
CA ARG A 84 14.39 4.89 -10.09
C ARG A 84 13.80 3.96 -9.04
N SER A 85 13.17 2.86 -9.48
CA SER A 85 12.60 1.85 -8.56
C SER A 85 13.59 1.38 -7.50
N ALA A 86 14.85 1.13 -7.88
CA ALA A 86 15.90 0.70 -6.94
C ALA A 86 16.21 1.74 -5.87
N GLU A 87 16.13 3.04 -6.19
CA GLU A 87 16.35 4.12 -5.21
C GLU A 87 15.18 4.20 -4.24
N ILE A 88 13.95 3.99 -4.73
CA ILE A 88 12.75 3.92 -3.90
C ILE A 88 12.82 2.69 -2.98
N ASP A 89 13.25 1.54 -3.50
CA ASP A 89 13.39 0.32 -2.71
C ASP A 89 14.47 0.49 -1.63
N ALA A 90 15.57 1.16 -1.93
CA ALA A 90 16.60 1.53 -0.94
C ALA A 90 16.08 2.50 0.15
N LEU A 91 15.11 3.38 -0.16
CA LEU A 91 14.45 4.18 0.88
C LEU A 91 13.61 3.31 1.82
N ILE A 92 12.85 2.37 1.25
CA ILE A 92 11.99 1.44 2.01
C ILE A 92 12.84 0.55 2.92
N GLU A 93 13.93 -0.01 2.40
CA GLU A 93 14.87 -0.86 3.14
C GLU A 93 15.56 -0.11 4.29
N ARG A 94 15.97 1.14 4.05
CA ARG A 94 16.58 1.99 5.07
C ARG A 94 15.63 2.31 6.22
N GLY A 95 14.33 2.45 5.93
CA GLY A 95 13.30 2.60 6.95
C GLY A 95 13.23 3.98 7.63
N ASP A 96 13.96 4.98 7.15
CA ASP A 96 13.94 6.35 7.69
C ASP A 96 12.98 7.26 6.88
N PRO A 97 11.84 7.66 7.45
CA PRO A 97 10.85 8.49 6.75
C PRO A 97 11.23 9.98 6.68
N THR A 98 12.35 10.38 7.29
CA THR A 98 12.81 11.78 7.32
C THR A 98 13.83 12.11 6.24
N VAL A 99 14.28 11.10 5.49
CA VAL A 99 15.22 11.27 4.38
C VAL A 99 14.67 12.24 3.35
N THR A 100 15.45 13.27 3.05
CA THR A 100 15.09 14.25 2.03
C THR A 100 15.50 13.75 0.65
N VAL A 101 14.57 13.83 -0.30
CA VAL A 101 14.84 13.48 -1.70
C VAL A 101 15.24 14.74 -2.46
N ARG A 102 16.51 14.82 -2.84
CA ARG A 102 17.00 15.88 -3.72
C ARG A 102 16.53 15.61 -5.16
N PRO A 103 16.14 16.65 -5.93
CA PRO A 103 16.01 16.51 -7.38
C PRO A 103 17.25 15.86 -7.98
N PRO A 104 17.11 14.96 -8.98
CA PRO A 104 18.26 14.58 -9.78
C PRO A 104 18.89 15.84 -10.38
N ASP A 105 20.21 15.93 -10.36
CA ASP A 105 20.93 17.01 -11.03
C ASP A 105 20.59 16.93 -12.52
N ARG A 106 20.02 18.01 -13.09
CA ARG A 106 19.87 18.10 -14.54
C ARG A 106 21.27 18.29 -15.12
N PRO A 107 21.78 17.40 -15.99
CA PRO A 107 22.97 17.72 -16.74
C PRO A 107 22.68 18.91 -17.66
N GLY A 108 23.38 20.03 -17.44
CA GLY A 108 23.43 21.17 -18.38
C GLY A 108 22.58 22.40 -18.03
N ALA A 109 22.63 22.89 -16.79
CA ALA A 109 22.27 24.29 -16.48
C ALA A 109 23.52 25.16 -16.45
#